data_AF-A0A431HL01-F1
#
_entry.id   AF-A0A431HL01-F1
#
_cell.length_a   1.000
_cell.length_b   1.000
_cell.length_c   1.000
_cell.angle_alpha   90.00
_cell.angle_beta   90.00
_cell.angle_gamma   90.00
#
_symmetry.space_group_name_H-M   'P 1'
#
loop_
_entity.id
_entity.type
_entity.pdbx_description
1 polymer ?
#
loop_
_entity_poly.entity_id
_entity_poly.type
_entity_poly.pdbx_seq_one_letter_code
_entity_poly.pdbx_strand_id
1 'polypeptide(L)'
;KASEAWLSSYNNFIHPLFKMYHQPIVTTIAKNMQPLRWSYWAFSEKYNPWIKMFNPLAEQVKSSRKEVNPENTVWVAQNQFAEKISKALKNIQQMYGKFQEETFFAVWGNPQVQKFWDTYEKPPRYTPSNTKLNFDKVIQICQNRVEALTRVNDELSALIRMIMALSLLRNEVTQTKHGIQVATVDYVIDWARHNYPKYSDNQLRKIIANQVTVTTYNLHQAIFALTEYLDKNPDARRIELLAKDIVIKLEKVSVEELNKIDAMIEHIRNEFK
;
A
#
# COMPACT_ATOMS: atom_id res chain seq x y z
N LYS A 1 17.08 -4.25 -8.62
CA LYS A 1 18.31 -5.04 -8.43
C LYS A 1 18.61 -5.31 -6.95
N ALA A 2 19.27 -4.40 -6.21
CA ALA A 2 19.63 -4.65 -4.80
C ALA A 2 18.42 -4.97 -3.90
N SER A 3 17.37 -4.14 -3.96
CA SER A 3 16.13 -4.35 -3.19
C SER A 3 15.44 -5.67 -3.55
N GLU A 4 15.39 -6.03 -4.83
CA GLU A 4 14.78 -7.29 -5.29
C GLU A 4 15.56 -8.52 -4.80
N ALA A 5 16.90 -8.45 -4.80
CA ALA A 5 17.75 -9.51 -4.27
C ALA A 5 17.52 -9.70 -2.77
N TRP A 6 17.53 -8.61 -2.00
CA TRP A 6 17.21 -8.65 -0.57
C TRP A 6 15.80 -9.16 -0.30
N LEU A 7 14.81 -8.76 -1.10
CA LEU A 7 13.44 -9.24 -0.99
C LEU A 7 13.33 -10.73 -1.30
N SER A 8 14.04 -11.21 -2.31
CA SER A 8 14.11 -12.64 -2.64
C SER A 8 14.73 -13.44 -1.48
N SER A 9 15.84 -12.97 -0.92
CA SER A 9 16.44 -13.58 0.27
C SER A 9 15.51 -13.54 1.47
N TYR A 10 14.85 -12.41 1.74
CA TYR A 10 13.84 -12.30 2.80
C TYR A 10 12.73 -13.32 2.60
N ASN A 11 12.16 -13.42 1.40
CA ASN A 11 11.07 -14.35 1.10
C ASN A 11 11.48 -15.83 1.20
N ASN A 12 12.74 -16.14 0.90
CA ASN A 12 13.23 -17.52 0.92
C ASN A 12 13.73 -17.98 2.30
N PHE A 13 14.33 -17.08 3.08
CA PHE A 13 14.97 -17.45 4.35
C PHE A 13 14.22 -16.94 5.57
N ILE A 14 13.68 -15.72 5.53
CA ILE A 14 13.10 -15.07 6.70
C ILE A 14 11.59 -15.27 6.76
N HIS A 15 10.89 -15.05 5.65
CA HIS A 15 9.44 -15.18 5.54
C HIS A 15 8.91 -16.57 5.98
N PRO A 16 9.57 -17.71 5.67
CA PRO A 16 9.12 -19.02 6.15
C PRO A 16 9.21 -19.16 7.67
N LEU A 17 10.20 -18.53 8.32
CA LEU A 17 10.31 -18.53 9.79
C LEU A 17 9.10 -17.84 10.44
N PHE A 18 8.58 -16.79 9.79
CA PHE A 18 7.39 -16.09 10.25
C PHE A 18 6.08 -16.85 10.00
N LYS A 19 6.03 -17.79 9.05
CA LYS A 19 4.82 -18.61 8.83
C LYS A 19 4.42 -19.41 10.07
N MET A 20 5.38 -19.79 10.91
CA MET A 20 5.11 -20.49 12.18
C MET A 20 4.39 -19.60 13.22
N TYR A 21 4.50 -18.27 13.12
CA TYR A 21 3.88 -17.32 14.04
C TYR A 21 2.40 -17.02 13.73
N HIS A 22 1.88 -17.46 12.58
CA HIS A 22 0.47 -17.30 12.22
C HIS A 22 -0.46 -18.29 12.93
N GLN A 23 0.06 -19.14 13.83
CA GLN A 23 -0.78 -19.99 14.66
C GLN A 23 -1.64 -19.15 15.63
N PRO A 24 -2.92 -19.53 15.86
CA PRO A 24 -3.84 -18.78 16.73
C PRO A 24 -3.35 -18.65 18.19
N ILE A 25 -2.55 -19.59 18.65
CA ILE A 25 -1.93 -19.56 19.99
C ILE A 25 -0.89 -18.44 20.06
N VAL A 26 -0.01 -18.35 19.06
CA VAL A 26 1.06 -17.36 19.01
C VAL A 26 0.50 -15.95 18.83
N THR A 27 -0.53 -15.78 18.00
CA THR A 27 -1.20 -14.48 17.84
C THR A 27 -1.87 -14.02 19.13
N THR A 28 -2.48 -14.94 19.90
CA THR A 28 -3.07 -14.64 21.20
C THR A 28 -2.00 -14.22 22.22
N ILE A 29 -0.88 -14.94 22.27
CA ILE A 29 0.24 -14.61 23.14
C ILE A 29 0.85 -13.26 22.76
N ALA A 30 1.12 -13.01 21.49
CA ALA A 30 1.66 -11.74 21.00
C ALA A 30 0.72 -10.55 21.29
N LYS A 31 -0.59 -10.75 21.07
CA LYS A 31 -1.62 -9.76 21.39
C LYS A 31 -1.71 -9.45 22.88
N ASN A 32 -1.41 -10.44 23.72
CA ASN A 32 -1.41 -10.31 25.17
C ASN A 32 -0.12 -9.68 25.69
N MET A 33 1.02 -9.95 25.04
CA MET A 33 2.34 -9.38 25.35
C MET A 33 2.60 -8.01 24.73
N GLN A 34 1.60 -7.38 24.09
CA GLN A 34 1.77 -6.02 23.57
C GLN A 34 2.04 -5.03 24.72
N PRO A 35 3.09 -4.19 24.68
CA PRO A 35 3.46 -3.31 25.78
C PRO A 35 2.34 -2.37 26.22
N LEU A 36 1.56 -1.88 25.24
CA LEU A 36 0.41 -1.00 25.49
C LEU A 36 -0.67 -1.68 26.36
N ARG A 37 -0.69 -3.01 26.40
CA ARG A 37 -1.64 -3.80 27.17
C ARG A 37 -1.10 -4.22 28.53
N TRP A 38 0.20 -4.10 28.78
CA TRP A 38 0.78 -4.55 30.05
C TRP A 38 0.19 -3.84 31.26
N SER A 39 -0.22 -2.57 31.12
CA SER A 39 -0.98 -1.86 32.15
C SER A 39 -2.30 -2.57 32.48
N TYR A 40 -3.07 -2.98 31.46
CA TYR A 40 -4.28 -3.75 31.67
C TYR A 40 -4.01 -5.11 32.30
N TRP A 41 -2.88 -5.77 32.01
CA TRP A 41 -2.51 -7.01 32.71
C TRP A 41 -2.19 -6.77 34.18
N ALA A 42 -1.39 -5.74 34.47
CA ALA A 42 -0.96 -5.40 35.83
C ALA A 42 -2.13 -4.99 36.74
N PHE A 43 -3.12 -4.28 36.19
CA PHE A 43 -4.28 -3.74 36.92
C PHE A 43 -5.60 -4.49 36.67
N SER A 44 -5.58 -5.64 35.99
CA SER A 44 -6.78 -6.46 35.79
C SER A 44 -6.94 -7.46 36.93
N GLU A 45 -8.12 -7.49 37.53
CA GLU A 45 -8.51 -8.51 38.53
C GLU A 45 -8.44 -9.94 37.99
N LYS A 46 -8.53 -10.12 36.66
CA LYS A 46 -8.48 -11.43 36.00
C LYS A 46 -7.06 -11.99 35.98
N TYR A 47 -6.05 -11.12 35.89
CA TYR A 47 -4.65 -11.52 35.71
C TYR A 47 -3.80 -11.27 36.96
N ASN A 48 -4.17 -10.30 37.79
CA ASN A 48 -3.51 -9.99 39.05
C ASN A 48 -4.52 -10.05 40.22
N PRO A 49 -4.60 -11.18 40.96
CA PRO A 49 -5.58 -11.35 42.03
C PRO A 49 -5.38 -10.38 43.22
N TRP A 50 -4.19 -9.80 43.36
CA TRP A 50 -3.91 -8.79 44.38
C TRP A 50 -4.67 -7.48 44.17
N ILE A 51 -5.08 -7.19 42.92
CA ILE A 51 -5.86 -5.97 42.60
C ILE A 51 -7.24 -6.01 43.25
N LYS A 52 -7.83 -7.20 43.44
CA LYS A 52 -9.15 -7.34 44.09
C LYS A 52 -9.18 -6.80 45.50
N MET A 53 -8.04 -6.82 46.21
CA MET A 53 -7.93 -6.26 47.57
C MET A 53 -8.07 -4.73 47.58
N PHE A 54 -7.83 -4.06 46.45
CA PHE A 54 -7.94 -2.61 46.31
C PHE A 54 -9.33 -2.12 45.91
N ASN A 55 -10.28 -3.01 45.56
CA ASN A 55 -11.65 -2.62 45.21
C ASN A 55 -12.36 -1.73 46.26
N PRO A 56 -12.37 -2.09 47.56
CA PRO A 56 -12.98 -1.22 48.58
C PRO A 56 -12.24 0.12 48.73
N LEU A 57 -10.92 0.14 48.56
CA LEU A 57 -10.12 1.37 48.58
C LEU A 57 -10.43 2.26 47.37
N ALA A 58 -10.68 1.67 46.20
CA ALA A 58 -11.02 2.41 44.99
C ALA A 58 -12.37 3.15 45.13
N GLU A 59 -13.38 2.52 45.75
CA GLU A 59 -14.66 3.18 46.05
C GLU A 59 -14.48 4.34 47.04
N GLN A 60 -13.65 4.15 48.07
CA GLN A 60 -13.36 5.16 49.09
C GLN A 60 -12.56 6.36 48.53
N VAL A 61 -11.61 6.10 47.62
CA VAL A 61 -10.86 7.16 46.92
C VAL A 61 -11.76 7.92 45.94
N LYS A 62 -12.69 7.21 45.28
CA LYS A 62 -13.65 7.83 44.34
C LYS A 62 -14.62 8.79 45.05
N SER A 63 -15.10 8.42 46.24
CA SER A 63 -15.95 9.31 47.06
C SER A 63 -15.16 10.48 47.68
N SER A 64 -13.86 10.29 47.93
CA SER A 64 -12.98 11.30 48.53
C SER A 64 -12.19 12.14 47.51
N ARG A 65 -12.48 12.00 46.21
CA ARG A 65 -11.74 12.67 45.14
C ARG A 65 -11.95 14.18 45.21
N LYS A 66 -10.87 14.92 45.48
CA LYS A 66 -10.84 16.39 45.42
C LYS A 66 -9.93 16.84 44.29
N GLU A 67 -10.25 17.99 43.70
CA GLU A 67 -9.37 18.63 42.73
C GLU A 67 -8.04 18.99 43.38
N VAL A 68 -6.95 18.65 42.69
CA VAL A 68 -5.59 18.91 43.17
C VAL A 68 -5.28 20.39 42.91
N ASN A 69 -4.81 21.10 43.93
CA ASN A 69 -4.38 22.49 43.78
C ASN A 69 -3.24 22.58 42.75
N PRO A 70 -3.31 23.49 41.75
CA PRO A 70 -2.27 23.68 40.74
C PRO A 70 -0.87 23.95 41.30
N GLU A 71 -0.73 24.43 42.54
CA GLU A 71 0.57 24.66 43.20
C GLU A 71 1.11 23.43 43.97
N ASN A 72 0.50 22.25 43.83
CA ASN A 72 0.98 21.05 44.50
C ASN A 72 2.38 20.64 44.00
N THR A 73 3.37 20.69 44.89
CA THR A 73 4.76 20.32 44.62
C THR A 73 4.93 18.90 44.11
N VAL A 74 4.06 17.95 44.51
CA VAL A 74 4.07 16.57 44.01
C VAL A 74 3.63 16.51 42.54
N TRP A 75 2.63 17.32 42.17
CA TRP A 75 2.14 17.40 40.80
C TRP A 75 3.19 18.02 39.86
N VAL A 76 3.86 19.08 40.31
CA VAL A 76 4.98 19.69 39.58
C VAL A 76 6.13 18.70 39.41
N ALA A 77 6.50 17.96 40.46
CA ALA A 77 7.55 16.94 40.39
C ALA A 77 7.19 15.80 39.42
N GLN A 78 5.92 15.36 39.41
CA GLN A 78 5.43 14.35 38.45
C GLN A 78 5.59 14.83 37.01
N ASN A 79 5.17 16.06 36.71
CA ASN A 79 5.28 16.63 35.36
C ASN A 79 6.75 16.75 34.93
N GLN A 80 7.63 17.20 35.82
CA GLN A 80 9.07 17.27 35.53
C GLN A 80 9.68 15.89 35.27
N PHE A 81 9.24 14.85 35.99
CA PHE A 81 9.69 13.49 35.74
C PHE A 81 9.17 12.94 34.40
N ALA A 82 7.90 13.19 34.08
CA ALA A 82 7.31 12.83 32.79
C ALA A 82 8.04 13.52 31.63
N GLU A 83 8.35 14.81 31.75
CA GLU A 83 9.15 15.55 30.76
C GLU A 83 10.55 14.97 30.58
N LYS A 84 11.22 14.58 31.68
CA LYS A 84 12.53 13.92 31.62
C LYS A 84 12.46 12.59 30.86
N ILE A 85 11.45 11.76 31.11
CA ILE A 85 11.24 10.49 30.39
C ILE A 85 10.99 10.76 28.90
N SER A 86 10.08 11.67 28.58
CA SER A 86 9.76 12.07 27.21
C SER A 86 11.00 12.55 26.46
N LYS A 87 11.82 13.38 27.10
CA LYS A 87 13.08 13.87 26.53
C LYS A 87 14.10 12.73 26.33
N ALA A 88 14.22 11.81 27.27
CA ALA A 88 15.09 10.65 27.14
C ALA A 88 14.68 9.75 25.97
N LEU A 89 13.38 9.44 25.84
CA LEU A 89 12.84 8.66 24.72
C LEU A 89 13.07 9.37 23.37
N LYS A 90 12.85 10.68 23.33
CA LYS A 90 13.12 11.49 22.12
C LYS A 90 14.60 11.46 21.73
N ASN A 91 15.51 11.55 22.70
CA ASN A 91 16.95 11.45 22.44
C ASN A 91 17.33 10.05 21.92
N ILE A 92 16.78 8.99 22.51
CA ILE A 92 16.99 7.62 22.03
C ILE A 92 16.50 7.48 20.59
N GLN A 93 15.30 7.98 20.28
CA GLN A 93 14.77 7.98 18.91
C GLN A 93 15.70 8.70 17.93
N GLN A 94 16.20 9.88 18.31
CA GLN A 94 17.14 10.65 17.49
C GLN A 94 18.47 9.92 17.29
N MET A 95 18.99 9.27 18.33
CA MET A 95 20.22 8.47 18.25
C MET A 95 20.04 7.30 17.28
N TYR A 96 18.95 6.54 17.41
CA TYR A 96 18.63 5.46 16.48
C TYR A 96 18.45 5.97 15.04
N GLY A 97 17.77 7.10 14.86
CA GLY A 97 17.62 7.71 13.54
C GLY A 97 18.96 8.07 12.89
N LYS A 98 19.85 8.74 13.64
CA LYS A 98 21.20 9.09 13.16
C LYS A 98 22.03 7.86 12.86
N PHE A 99 22.05 6.88 13.76
CA PHE A 99 22.80 5.65 13.58
C PHE A 99 22.33 4.89 12.32
N GLN A 100 21.02 4.80 12.10
CA GLN A 100 20.46 4.19 10.90
C GLN A 100 20.85 4.96 9.63
N GLU A 101 20.78 6.29 9.66
CA GLU A 101 21.16 7.14 8.54
C GLU A 101 22.65 7.00 8.20
N GLU A 102 23.53 7.12 9.20
CA GLU A 102 24.97 6.96 9.05
C GLU A 102 25.33 5.56 8.53
N THR A 103 24.76 4.51 9.09
CA THR A 103 25.00 3.13 8.64
C THR A 103 24.50 2.94 7.21
N PHE A 104 23.33 3.48 6.88
CA PHE A 104 22.78 3.41 5.54
C PHE A 104 23.72 4.07 4.51
N PHE A 105 24.19 5.28 4.79
CA PHE A 105 25.10 5.98 3.89
C PHE A 105 26.50 5.35 3.86
N ALA A 106 27.00 4.81 4.97
CA ALA A 106 28.27 4.11 5.00
C ALA A 106 28.26 2.86 4.10
N VAL A 107 27.15 2.11 4.10
CA VAL A 107 27.01 0.89 3.29
C VAL A 107 26.67 1.24 1.84
N TRP A 108 25.61 2.01 1.60
CA TRP A 108 25.07 2.25 0.26
C TRP A 108 25.70 3.44 -0.46
N GLY A 109 26.36 4.34 0.27
CA GLY A 109 27.19 5.42 -0.28
C GLY A 109 28.58 4.94 -0.71
N ASN A 110 29.00 3.73 -0.34
CA ASN A 110 30.29 3.18 -0.74
C ASN A 110 30.35 2.93 -2.27
N PRO A 111 31.33 3.50 -2.99
CA PRO A 111 31.48 3.31 -4.44
C PRO A 111 31.64 1.84 -4.86
N GLN A 112 32.24 0.99 -4.02
CA GLN A 112 32.41 -0.44 -4.33
C GLN A 112 31.07 -1.17 -4.34
N VAL A 113 30.21 -0.87 -3.36
CA VAL A 113 28.85 -1.43 -3.27
C VAL A 113 28.00 -0.93 -4.44
N GLN A 114 28.12 0.36 -4.80
CA GLN A 114 27.41 0.92 -5.96
C GLN A 114 27.87 0.32 -7.29
N LYS A 115 29.16 0.01 -7.43
CA LYS A 115 29.70 -0.72 -8.60
C LYS A 115 29.18 -2.14 -8.67
N PHE A 116 29.16 -2.87 -7.56
CA PHE A 116 28.62 -4.23 -7.51
C PHE A 116 27.15 -4.29 -7.97
N TRP A 117 26.35 -3.29 -7.58
CA TRP A 117 24.94 -3.20 -7.97
C TRP A 117 24.67 -2.41 -9.25
N ASP A 118 25.72 -2.00 -9.98
CA ASP A 118 25.59 -1.27 -11.25
C ASP A 118 24.69 -0.02 -11.12
N THR A 119 24.91 0.73 -10.03
CA THR A 119 24.11 1.90 -9.65
C THR A 119 24.96 3.18 -9.58
N TYR A 120 26.28 3.08 -9.80
CA TYR A 120 27.23 4.20 -9.72
C TYR A 120 27.00 5.29 -10.79
N GLU A 121 26.36 4.95 -11.92
CA GLU A 121 26.13 5.90 -13.03
C GLU A 121 24.94 6.82 -12.78
N LYS A 122 24.03 6.44 -11.89
CA LYS A 122 22.81 7.22 -11.64
C LYS A 122 23.06 8.20 -10.51
N PRO A 123 22.67 9.48 -10.66
CA PRO A 123 22.79 10.43 -9.56
C PRO A 123 22.05 9.88 -8.34
N PRO A 124 22.66 9.94 -7.14
CA PRO A 124 22.04 9.41 -5.94
C PRO A 124 20.70 10.08 -5.71
N ARG A 125 19.69 9.29 -5.37
CA ARG A 125 18.39 9.83 -4.96
C ARG A 125 18.57 10.46 -3.59
N TYR A 126 18.66 11.79 -3.54
CA TYR A 126 18.82 12.49 -2.28
C TYR A 126 17.64 12.21 -1.34
N THR A 127 17.94 12.13 -0.04
CA THR A 127 16.93 11.91 1.00
C THR A 127 15.93 13.07 1.04
N PRO A 128 14.65 12.79 1.38
CA PRO A 128 13.63 13.84 1.55
C PRO A 128 13.97 14.89 2.61
N SER A 129 14.90 14.59 3.54
CA SER A 129 15.32 15.50 4.61
C SER A 129 16.27 16.60 4.13
N ASN A 130 17.20 16.29 3.22
CA ASN A 130 18.23 17.23 2.76
C ASN A 130 17.89 17.90 1.43
N THR A 131 17.06 17.28 0.61
CA THR A 131 16.49 17.92 -0.58
C THR A 131 15.07 18.33 -0.25
N LYS A 132 14.75 19.63 -0.30
CA LYS A 132 13.36 20.06 -0.42
C LYS A 132 12.83 19.37 -1.67
N LEU A 133 12.12 18.25 -1.51
CA LEU A 133 11.55 17.51 -2.61
C LEU A 133 10.65 18.50 -3.33
N ASN A 134 11.01 18.88 -4.54
CA ASN A 134 10.13 19.69 -5.35
C ASN A 134 9.00 18.75 -5.79
N PHE A 135 7.96 18.67 -4.95
CA PHE A 135 6.82 17.79 -5.15
C PHE A 135 6.22 18.02 -6.54
N ASP A 136 6.17 19.27 -7.00
CA ASP A 136 5.69 19.61 -8.34
C ASP A 136 6.51 18.93 -9.43
N LYS A 137 7.85 18.96 -9.34
CA LYS A 137 8.72 18.24 -10.29
C LYS A 137 8.51 16.74 -10.26
N VAL A 138 8.31 16.15 -9.07
CA VAL A 138 8.07 14.70 -8.94
C VAL A 138 6.72 14.33 -9.55
N ILE A 139 5.69 15.13 -9.28
CA ILE A 139 4.36 14.98 -9.85
C ILE A 139 4.44 15.12 -11.38
N GLN A 140 5.16 16.11 -11.91
CA GLN A 140 5.37 16.29 -13.35
C GLN A 140 6.08 15.08 -13.99
N ILE A 141 7.12 14.53 -13.34
CA ILE A 141 7.79 13.32 -13.85
C ILE A 141 6.83 12.13 -13.88
N CYS A 142 6.01 11.96 -12.84
CA CYS A 142 4.99 10.92 -12.80
C CYS A 142 3.93 11.13 -13.89
N GLN A 143 3.45 12.35 -14.08
CA GLN A 143 2.50 12.74 -15.12
C GLN A 143 3.05 12.43 -16.52
N ASN A 144 4.24 12.93 -16.85
CA ASN A 144 4.90 12.68 -18.13
C ASN A 144 5.09 11.18 -18.39
N ARG A 145 5.39 10.40 -17.33
CA ARG A 145 5.51 8.95 -17.45
C ARG A 145 4.17 8.27 -17.73
N VAL A 146 3.08 8.73 -17.10
CA VAL A 146 1.74 8.21 -17.36
C VAL A 146 1.28 8.58 -18.77
N GLU A 147 1.51 9.83 -19.20
CA GLU A 147 1.20 10.32 -20.54
C GLU A 147 1.91 9.53 -21.64
N ALA A 148 3.19 9.18 -21.44
CA ALA A 148 3.94 8.34 -22.35
C ALA A 148 3.36 6.90 -22.46
N LEU A 149 2.68 6.43 -21.42
CA LEU A 149 2.06 5.09 -21.35
C LEU A 149 0.58 5.11 -21.76
N THR A 150 0.01 6.29 -22.06
CA THR A 150 -1.40 6.42 -22.43
C THR A 150 -1.69 5.77 -23.77
N ARG A 151 -0.73 5.70 -24.69
CA ARG A 151 -0.93 5.03 -25.99
C ARG A 151 -1.04 3.51 -25.83
N VAL A 152 -2.04 2.93 -26.46
CA VAL A 152 -2.23 1.48 -26.55
C VAL A 152 -1.65 1.01 -27.88
N ASN A 153 -0.64 0.15 -27.83
CA ASN A 153 0.02 -0.37 -29.04
C ASN A 153 -0.22 -1.87 -29.25
N ASP A 154 -0.55 -2.59 -28.17
CA ASP A 154 -0.63 -4.06 -28.16
C ASP A 154 -2.01 -4.54 -27.68
N GLU A 155 -2.46 -5.69 -28.20
CA GLU A 155 -3.71 -6.35 -27.80
C GLU A 155 -3.78 -6.61 -26.29
N LEU A 156 -2.69 -7.15 -25.70
CA LEU A 156 -2.63 -7.41 -24.26
C LEU A 156 -2.81 -6.14 -23.43
N SER A 157 -2.19 -5.04 -23.85
CA SER A 157 -2.33 -3.74 -23.19
C SER A 157 -3.76 -3.21 -23.29
N ALA A 158 -4.41 -3.39 -24.44
CA ALA A 158 -5.81 -3.03 -24.66
C ALA A 158 -6.75 -3.84 -23.75
N LEU A 159 -6.56 -5.17 -23.71
CA LEU A 159 -7.35 -6.08 -22.91
C LEU A 159 -7.22 -5.79 -21.41
N ILE A 160 -5.99 -5.64 -20.89
CA ILE A 160 -5.78 -5.30 -19.47
C ILE A 160 -6.43 -3.96 -19.15
N ARG A 161 -6.24 -2.95 -20.01
CA ARG A 161 -6.83 -1.63 -19.81
C ARG A 161 -8.35 -1.70 -19.79
N MET A 162 -8.95 -2.50 -20.66
CA MET A 162 -10.40 -2.69 -20.72
C MET A 162 -10.92 -3.37 -19.45
N ILE A 163 -10.27 -4.44 -18.98
CA ILE A 163 -10.61 -5.08 -17.71
C ILE A 163 -10.55 -4.08 -16.56
N MET A 164 -9.45 -3.32 -16.46
CA MET A 164 -9.28 -2.34 -15.37
C MET A 164 -10.29 -1.19 -15.46
N ALA A 165 -10.61 -0.71 -16.68
CA ALA A 165 -11.61 0.32 -16.88
C ALA A 165 -13.01 -0.17 -16.48
N LEU A 166 -13.40 -1.40 -16.87
CA LEU A 166 -14.67 -2.01 -16.47
C LEU A 166 -14.77 -2.18 -14.95
N SER A 167 -13.71 -2.68 -14.30
CA SER A 167 -13.64 -2.82 -12.84
C SER A 167 -13.75 -1.47 -12.13
N LEU A 168 -13.09 -0.42 -12.63
CA LEU A 168 -13.14 0.92 -12.04
C LEU A 168 -14.51 1.60 -12.24
N LEU A 169 -15.07 1.54 -13.45
CA LEU A 169 -16.40 2.07 -13.76
C LEU A 169 -17.48 1.37 -12.93
N ARG A 170 -17.34 0.06 -12.70
CA ARG A 170 -18.22 -0.67 -11.78
C ARG A 170 -18.17 -0.09 -10.37
N ASN A 171 -17.00 0.25 -9.84
CA ASN A 171 -16.89 0.84 -8.51
C ASN A 171 -17.60 2.20 -8.43
N GLU A 172 -17.56 3.00 -9.50
CA GLU A 172 -18.32 4.25 -9.62
C GLU A 172 -19.83 3.98 -9.61
N VAL A 173 -20.30 3.02 -10.42
CA VAL A 173 -21.74 2.65 -10.52
C VAL A 173 -22.28 2.08 -9.21
N THR A 174 -21.49 1.24 -8.52
CA THR A 174 -21.89 0.57 -7.27
C THR A 174 -21.63 1.42 -6.02
N GLN A 175 -21.01 2.60 -6.16
CA GLN A 175 -20.58 3.48 -5.06
C GLN A 175 -19.74 2.76 -4.00
N THR A 176 -19.07 1.66 -4.38
CA THR A 176 -18.24 0.89 -3.46
C THR A 176 -16.82 1.45 -3.42
N LYS A 177 -16.28 1.71 -2.22
CA LYS A 177 -14.88 2.17 -2.03
C LYS A 177 -13.86 1.03 -2.13
N HIS A 178 -14.18 -0.04 -2.84
CA HIS A 178 -13.22 -1.10 -3.06
C HIS A 178 -12.36 -0.71 -4.27
N GLY A 179 -11.03 -0.64 -4.08
CA GLY A 179 -10.12 -0.53 -5.21
C GLY A 179 -10.18 -1.80 -6.08
N ILE A 180 -9.35 -1.84 -7.13
CA ILE A 180 -9.19 -3.05 -7.95
C ILE A 180 -8.89 -4.24 -7.02
N GLN A 181 -9.70 -5.30 -7.08
CA GLN A 181 -9.52 -6.46 -6.23
C GLN A 181 -8.20 -7.16 -6.58
N VAL A 182 -7.42 -7.55 -5.58
CA VAL A 182 -6.14 -8.28 -5.77
C VAL A 182 -6.37 -9.57 -6.57
N ALA A 183 -7.51 -10.23 -6.36
CA ALA A 183 -7.92 -11.41 -7.10
C ALA A 183 -8.07 -11.15 -8.63
N THR A 184 -8.54 -9.96 -9.02
CA THR A 184 -8.63 -9.58 -10.44
C THR A 184 -7.26 -9.48 -11.07
N VAL A 185 -6.29 -8.90 -10.35
CA VAL A 185 -4.90 -8.77 -10.84
C VAL A 185 -4.23 -10.14 -10.94
N ASP A 186 -4.35 -10.99 -9.92
CA ASP A 186 -3.73 -12.31 -9.90
C ASP A 186 -4.28 -13.21 -11.02
N TYR A 187 -5.60 -13.21 -11.23
CA TYR A 187 -6.20 -13.94 -12.35
C TYR A 187 -5.74 -13.43 -13.71
N VAL A 188 -5.70 -12.11 -13.92
CA VAL A 188 -5.24 -11.52 -15.19
C VAL A 188 -3.78 -11.88 -15.45
N ILE A 189 -2.94 -11.91 -14.41
CA ILE A 189 -1.55 -12.38 -14.54
C ILE A 189 -1.52 -13.85 -14.97
N ASP A 190 -2.25 -14.74 -14.28
CA ASP A 190 -2.23 -16.17 -14.59
C ASP A 190 -2.82 -16.45 -15.97
N TRP A 191 -3.90 -15.78 -16.36
CA TRP A 191 -4.47 -15.86 -17.71
C TRP A 191 -3.48 -15.37 -18.78
N ALA A 192 -2.78 -14.26 -18.53
CA ALA A 192 -1.80 -13.72 -19.45
C ALA A 192 -0.59 -14.66 -19.62
N ARG A 193 -0.17 -15.36 -18.56
CA ARG A 193 0.90 -16.38 -18.64
C ARG A 193 0.53 -17.52 -19.59
N HIS A 194 -0.71 -17.99 -19.56
CA HIS A 194 -1.16 -19.11 -20.41
C HIS A 194 -1.35 -18.69 -21.88
N ASN A 195 -1.88 -17.49 -22.12
CA ASN A 195 -2.23 -17.03 -23.48
C ASN A 195 -1.08 -16.32 -24.21
N TYR A 196 -0.10 -15.79 -23.48
CA TYR A 196 1.04 -15.07 -24.06
C TYR A 196 2.38 -15.59 -23.52
N PRO A 197 2.76 -16.85 -23.84
CA PRO A 197 4.02 -17.45 -23.37
C PRO A 197 5.28 -16.73 -23.88
N LYS A 198 5.13 -15.82 -24.85
CA LYS A 198 6.21 -14.99 -25.40
C LYS A 198 6.77 -13.99 -24.37
N TYR A 199 5.98 -13.59 -23.37
CA TYR A 199 6.41 -12.62 -22.36
C TYR A 199 6.90 -13.31 -21.09
N SER A 200 8.02 -12.82 -20.55
CA SER A 200 8.46 -13.22 -19.21
C SER A 200 7.53 -12.67 -18.12
N ASP A 201 7.48 -13.33 -16.97
CA ASP A 201 6.68 -12.90 -15.81
C ASP A 201 6.96 -11.44 -15.40
N ASN A 202 8.22 -11.00 -15.48
CA ASN A 202 8.59 -9.62 -15.17
C ASN A 202 8.04 -8.63 -16.19
N GLN A 203 8.02 -9.01 -17.48
CA GLN A 203 7.44 -8.19 -18.53
C GLN A 203 5.91 -8.09 -18.36
N LEU A 204 5.23 -9.21 -18.10
CA LEU A 204 3.78 -9.23 -17.84
C LEU A 204 3.40 -8.36 -16.64
N ARG A 205 4.09 -8.52 -15.50
CA ARG A 205 3.88 -7.68 -14.31
C ARG A 205 4.08 -6.20 -14.60
N LYS A 206 5.09 -5.86 -15.40
CA LYS A 206 5.37 -4.46 -15.79
C LYS A 206 4.28 -3.89 -16.69
N ILE A 207 3.80 -4.65 -17.67
CA ILE A 207 2.70 -4.24 -18.57
C ILE A 207 1.44 -4.01 -17.74
N ILE A 208 1.06 -4.96 -16.88
CA ILE A 208 -0.13 -4.85 -16.04
C ILE A 208 -0.02 -3.65 -15.10
N ALA A 209 1.10 -3.50 -14.40
CA ALA A 209 1.32 -2.37 -13.50
C ALA A 209 1.23 -1.01 -14.22
N ASN A 210 1.79 -0.92 -15.43
CA ASN A 210 1.70 0.28 -16.24
C ASN A 210 0.24 0.59 -16.63
N GLN A 211 -0.52 -0.40 -17.12
CA GLN A 211 -1.91 -0.19 -17.50
C GLN A 211 -2.80 0.16 -16.31
N VAL A 212 -2.63 -0.51 -15.18
CA VAL A 212 -3.31 -0.16 -13.92
C VAL A 212 -3.03 1.30 -13.55
N THR A 213 -1.76 1.72 -13.57
CA THR A 213 -1.36 3.09 -13.25
C THR A 213 -2.05 4.13 -14.15
N VAL A 214 -2.10 3.87 -15.47
CA VAL A 214 -2.75 4.76 -16.44
C VAL A 214 -4.26 4.86 -16.14
N THR A 215 -4.93 3.72 -15.93
CA THR A 215 -6.37 3.69 -15.66
C THR A 215 -6.76 4.32 -14.34
N THR A 216 -5.95 4.17 -13.28
CA THR A 216 -6.25 4.78 -11.97
C THR A 216 -5.92 6.26 -11.92
N TYR A 217 -4.95 6.73 -12.73
CA TYR A 217 -4.55 8.13 -12.75
C TYR A 217 -5.51 8.99 -13.60
N ASN A 218 -5.83 8.55 -14.82
CA ASN A 218 -6.76 9.24 -15.70
C ASN A 218 -7.60 8.23 -16.50
N LEU A 219 -8.73 7.85 -15.94
CA LEU A 219 -9.64 6.85 -16.53
C LEU A 219 -10.20 7.32 -17.88
N HIS A 220 -10.62 8.58 -17.99
CA HIS A 220 -11.23 9.12 -19.21
C HIS A 220 -10.25 9.09 -20.39
N GLN A 221 -9.03 9.57 -20.19
CA GLN A 221 -8.01 9.56 -21.25
C GLN A 221 -7.56 8.12 -21.58
N ALA A 222 -7.56 7.22 -20.59
CA ALA A 222 -7.28 5.81 -20.81
C ALA A 222 -8.35 5.14 -21.69
N ILE A 223 -9.64 5.40 -21.42
CA ILE A 223 -10.78 4.92 -22.20
C ILE A 223 -10.73 5.49 -23.62
N PHE A 224 -10.46 6.79 -23.77
CA PHE A 224 -10.35 7.40 -25.09
C PHE A 224 -9.26 6.74 -25.94
N ALA A 225 -8.04 6.60 -25.39
CA ALA A 225 -6.94 5.94 -26.10
C ALA A 225 -7.22 4.45 -26.37
N LEU A 226 -8.00 3.78 -25.51
CA LEU A 226 -8.48 2.42 -25.75
C LEU A 226 -9.46 2.39 -26.95
N THR A 227 -10.43 3.31 -26.99
CA THR A 227 -11.40 3.39 -28.09
C THR A 227 -10.74 3.71 -29.42
N GLU A 228 -9.76 4.61 -29.45
CA GLU A 228 -9.01 4.93 -30.67
C GLU A 228 -8.25 3.71 -31.21
N TYR A 229 -7.72 2.87 -30.31
CA TYR A 229 -7.10 1.60 -30.69
C TYR A 229 -8.13 0.60 -31.20
N LEU A 230 -9.26 0.43 -30.51
CA LEU A 230 -10.31 -0.52 -30.92
C LEU A 230 -10.92 -0.14 -32.28
N ASP A 231 -11.15 1.13 -32.57
CA ASP A 231 -11.73 1.57 -33.86
C ASP A 231 -10.83 1.23 -35.07
N LYS A 232 -9.52 1.13 -34.87
CA LYS A 232 -8.53 0.81 -35.91
C LYS A 232 -8.26 -0.69 -36.06
N ASN A 233 -8.66 -1.52 -35.08
CA ASN A 233 -8.29 -2.93 -35.04
C ASN A 233 -9.46 -3.85 -35.40
N PRO A 234 -9.29 -4.79 -36.35
CA PRO A 234 -10.35 -5.72 -36.76
C PRO A 234 -10.75 -6.70 -35.64
N ASP A 235 -9.86 -6.96 -34.68
CA ASP A 235 -10.08 -7.87 -33.55
C ASP A 235 -10.75 -7.21 -32.33
N ALA A 236 -11.17 -5.93 -32.44
CA ALA A 236 -11.75 -5.18 -31.33
C ALA A 236 -12.91 -5.91 -30.63
N ARG A 237 -13.79 -6.56 -31.42
CA ARG A 237 -14.93 -7.30 -30.89
C ARG A 237 -14.51 -8.51 -30.04
N ARG A 238 -13.40 -9.15 -30.37
CA ARG A 238 -12.85 -10.27 -29.60
C ARG A 238 -12.31 -9.77 -28.26
N ILE A 239 -11.58 -8.65 -28.26
CA ILE A 239 -10.99 -8.05 -27.05
C ILE A 239 -12.10 -7.67 -26.06
N GLU A 240 -13.17 -7.04 -26.57
CA GLU A 240 -14.32 -6.65 -25.75
C GLU A 240 -15.02 -7.85 -25.09
N LEU A 241 -15.32 -8.89 -25.87
CA LEU A 241 -15.97 -10.09 -25.36
C LEU A 241 -15.13 -10.80 -24.30
N LEU A 242 -13.81 -10.91 -24.52
CA LEU A 242 -12.90 -11.52 -23.55
C LEU A 242 -12.83 -10.70 -22.26
N ALA A 243 -12.72 -9.37 -22.36
CA ALA A 243 -12.67 -8.50 -21.18
C ALA A 243 -13.97 -8.60 -20.36
N LYS A 244 -15.13 -8.58 -21.02
CA LYS A 244 -16.45 -8.73 -20.37
C LYS A 244 -16.58 -10.10 -19.69
N ASP A 245 -16.21 -11.20 -20.35
CA ASP A 245 -16.25 -12.55 -19.77
C ASP A 245 -15.37 -12.69 -18.51
N ILE A 246 -14.16 -12.14 -18.55
CA ILE A 246 -13.23 -12.14 -17.41
C ILE A 246 -13.82 -11.37 -16.22
N VAL A 247 -14.35 -10.17 -16.46
CA VAL A 247 -14.94 -9.33 -15.41
C VAL A 247 -16.20 -9.99 -14.83
N ILE A 248 -17.08 -10.56 -15.65
CA ILE A 248 -18.28 -11.28 -15.18
C ILE A 248 -17.89 -12.44 -14.25
N LYS A 249 -16.89 -13.26 -14.66
CA LYS A 249 -16.44 -14.43 -13.89
C LYS A 249 -15.80 -14.05 -12.56
N LEU A 250 -15.01 -12.98 -12.53
CA LEU A 250 -14.25 -12.60 -11.35
C LEU A 250 -15.04 -11.73 -10.37
N GLU A 251 -15.82 -10.80 -10.90
CA GLU A 251 -16.42 -9.73 -10.11
C GLU A 251 -17.93 -9.93 -9.88
N LYS A 252 -18.51 -11.00 -10.44
CA LYS A 252 -19.94 -11.35 -10.34
C LYS A 252 -20.84 -10.18 -10.74
N VAL A 253 -20.46 -9.50 -11.83
CA VAL A 253 -21.19 -8.34 -12.35
C VAL A 253 -22.52 -8.78 -12.95
N SER A 254 -23.59 -8.08 -12.60
CA SER A 254 -24.92 -8.30 -13.16
C SER A 254 -25.05 -7.67 -14.55
N VAL A 255 -25.98 -8.20 -15.36
CA VAL A 255 -26.22 -7.68 -16.73
C VAL A 255 -26.68 -6.22 -16.71
N GLU A 256 -27.40 -5.79 -15.68
CA GLU A 256 -27.84 -4.40 -15.50
C GLU A 256 -26.67 -3.44 -15.22
N GLU A 257 -25.67 -3.88 -14.46
CA GLU A 257 -24.45 -3.10 -14.20
C GLU A 257 -23.63 -2.94 -15.48
N LEU A 258 -23.53 -3.99 -16.31
CA LEU A 258 -22.85 -3.92 -17.60
C LEU A 258 -23.49 -2.89 -18.54
N ASN A 259 -24.82 -2.84 -18.62
CA ASN A 259 -25.52 -1.86 -19.45
C ASN A 259 -25.26 -0.41 -18.99
N LYS A 260 -25.17 -0.18 -17.67
CA LYS A 260 -24.82 1.13 -17.11
C LYS A 260 -23.38 1.52 -17.42
N ILE A 261 -22.45 0.57 -17.33
CA ILE A 261 -21.04 0.77 -17.68
C ILE A 261 -20.90 1.09 -19.17
N ASP A 262 -21.58 0.35 -20.06
CA ASP A 262 -21.57 0.59 -21.51
C ASP A 262 -22.11 2.01 -21.83
N ALA A 263 -23.16 2.47 -21.14
CA ALA A 263 -23.66 3.84 -21.29
C ALA A 263 -22.64 4.91 -20.83
N MET A 264 -21.88 4.66 -19.76
CA MET A 264 -20.81 5.56 -19.31
C MET A 264 -19.65 5.60 -20.30
N ILE A 265 -19.28 4.48 -20.90
CA ILE A 265 -18.23 4.42 -21.92
C ILE A 265 -18.62 5.26 -23.15
N GLU A 266 -19.88 5.17 -23.62
CA GLU A 266 -20.37 6.01 -24.72
C GLU A 266 -20.42 7.50 -24.34
N HIS A 267 -20.77 7.83 -23.10
CA HIS A 267 -20.73 9.22 -22.62
C HIS A 267 -19.29 9.77 -22.67
N ILE A 268 -18.32 9.04 -22.12
CA ILE A 268 -16.91 9.43 -22.12
C ILE A 268 -16.38 9.55 -23.55
N ARG A 269 -16.80 8.66 -24.46
CA ARG A 269 -16.42 8.75 -25.88
C ARG A 269 -16.91 10.04 -26.52
N ASN A 270 -18.10 10.51 -26.17
CA ASN A 270 -18.67 11.73 -26.75
C ASN A 270 -18.08 13.02 -26.16
N GLU A 271 -17.60 13.01 -24.91
CA GLU A 271 -16.94 14.17 -24.30
C GLU A 271 -15.57 14.51 -24.91
N PHE A 272 -14.90 13.53 -25.54
CA PHE A 272 -13.56 13.68 -26.11
C PHE A 272 -13.54 13.75 -27.65
N LYS A 273 -14.70 13.84 -28.31
CA LYS A 273 -14.85 14.12 -29.74
C LYS A 273 -15.01 15.62 -29.99
#